data_AF-A0A7S2HEL6-F1
#
_entry.id   AF-A0A7S2HEL6-F1
#
_cell.length_a   1.000
_cell.length_b   1.000
_cell.length_c   1.000
_cell.angle_alpha   90.00
_cell.angle_beta   90.00
_cell.angle_gamma   90.00
#
_symmetry.space_group_name_H-M   'P 1'
#
loop_
_entity.id
_entity.type
_entity.pdbx_description
1 polymer ?
#
loop_
_entity_poly.entity_id
_entity_poly.type
_entity_poly.pdbx_seq_one_letter_code
_entity_poly.pdbx_strand_id
1 'polypeptide(L)'
;AEAVQRGQDLLRIALERCWTAAAARGCPELAAVGEEYLEAISDASLIALHILAVRHQGAAAADECRREHVALLESAAFETMLDWPEEDLQMLAGSKWAMVARACRQDIEEEFAELQELPELAEFLRGHGIDASSFLWAHGLLISRSIQFFMEDGSMLYLLGPGQDMFNHSLDVPVGNDDVRVGTCEKTGQRFLIISAYKDFAVGEQAFYSYSGASNGRLLMMAGFVLENNPFNSVELAFTFPVDEASLPAYRALAE
;
A
#
# COMPACT_ATOMS: atom_id res chain seq x y z
N ALA A 1 5.93 29.22 1.47
CA ALA A 1 5.59 28.50 0.23
C ALA A 1 6.28 29.21 -0.92
N GLU A 2 6.96 28.45 -1.78
CA GLU A 2 7.74 28.97 -2.91
C GLU A 2 7.24 28.29 -4.18
N ALA A 3 7.47 28.91 -5.34
CA ALA A 3 7.21 28.27 -6.62
C ALA A 3 8.27 27.18 -6.88
N VAL A 4 7.86 26.09 -7.52
CA VAL A 4 8.74 24.94 -7.80
C VAL A 4 8.81 24.73 -9.31
N GLN A 5 10.03 24.61 -9.85
CA GLN A 5 10.23 24.33 -11.27
C GLN A 5 10.14 22.83 -11.54
N ARG A 6 9.69 22.46 -12.74
CA ARG A 6 9.69 21.09 -13.23
C ARG A 6 11.06 20.42 -12.98
N GLY A 7 11.02 19.21 -12.44
CA GLY A 7 12.18 18.39 -12.13
C GLY A 7 12.82 18.66 -10.77
N GLN A 8 12.43 19.72 -10.06
CA GLN A 8 12.88 19.94 -8.67
C GLN A 8 12.20 18.96 -7.72
N ASP A 9 12.92 18.54 -6.68
CA ASP A 9 12.38 17.67 -5.63
C ASP A 9 11.31 18.41 -4.82
N LEU A 10 10.09 17.85 -4.82
CA LEU A 10 8.99 18.24 -3.95
C LEU A 10 9.09 17.56 -2.58
N LEU A 11 9.54 16.30 -2.58
CA LEU A 11 9.79 15.53 -1.37
C LEU A 11 11.05 14.67 -1.58
N ARG A 12 11.89 14.62 -0.55
CA ARG A 12 13.01 13.69 -0.47
C ARG A 12 13.10 13.13 0.94
N ILE A 13 12.86 11.83 1.08
CA ILE A 13 12.89 11.14 2.38
C ILE A 13 13.78 9.91 2.29
N ALA A 14 14.65 9.73 3.28
CA ALA A 14 15.50 8.55 3.37
C ALA A 14 14.63 7.30 3.58
N LEU A 15 14.91 6.21 2.87
CA LEU A 15 14.09 4.99 2.96
C LEU A 15 14.03 4.40 4.38
N GLU A 16 15.05 4.63 5.20
CA GLU A 16 15.08 4.23 6.61
C GLU A 16 13.98 4.91 7.46
N ARG A 17 13.46 6.07 7.00
CA ARG A 17 12.34 6.79 7.61
C ARG A 17 10.99 6.40 7.02
N CYS A 18 10.97 5.65 5.91
CA CYS A 18 9.75 5.09 5.37
C CYS A 18 9.33 3.85 6.18
N TRP A 19 8.06 3.49 6.05
CA TRP A 19 7.57 2.18 6.45
C TRP A 19 7.90 1.19 5.34
N THR A 20 8.77 0.24 5.65
CA THR A 20 9.22 -0.83 4.74
C THR A 20 9.36 -2.11 5.55
N ALA A 21 9.33 -3.27 4.90
CA ALA A 21 9.59 -4.53 5.59
C ALA A 21 10.99 -4.56 6.22
N ALA A 22 12.00 -3.96 5.58
CA ALA A 22 13.33 -3.81 6.16
C ALA A 22 13.32 -2.97 7.45
N ALA A 23 12.58 -1.86 7.46
CA ALA A 23 12.42 -1.05 8.67
C ALA A 23 11.61 -1.77 9.76
N ALA A 24 10.63 -2.59 9.40
CA ALA A 24 9.86 -3.41 10.32
C ALA A 24 10.75 -4.46 11.01
N ARG A 25 11.60 -5.17 10.27
CA ARG A 25 12.57 -6.13 10.84
C ARG A 25 13.60 -5.48 11.76
N GLY A 26 14.00 -4.24 11.45
CA GLY A 26 14.92 -3.46 12.30
C GLY A 26 14.28 -2.84 13.54
N CYS A 27 12.96 -2.94 13.69
CA CYS A 27 12.20 -2.37 14.79
C CYS A 27 12.35 -3.26 16.05
N PRO A 28 12.75 -2.72 17.22
CA PRO A 28 13.00 -3.52 18.42
C PRO A 28 11.84 -4.43 18.85
N GLU A 29 10.60 -3.97 18.65
CA GLU A 29 9.37 -4.64 19.04
C GLU A 29 9.14 -5.89 18.20
N LEU A 30 9.39 -5.81 16.89
CA LEU A 30 9.26 -6.94 15.96
C LEU A 30 10.50 -7.84 15.97
N ALA A 31 11.68 -7.29 16.24
CA ALA A 31 12.91 -8.08 16.37
C ALA A 31 12.82 -9.15 17.47
N ALA A 32 11.93 -8.99 18.45
CA ALA A 32 11.68 -9.97 19.50
C ALA A 32 10.89 -11.21 19.03
N VAL A 33 10.18 -11.13 17.90
CA VAL A 33 9.34 -12.21 17.35
C VAL A 33 10.19 -13.33 16.71
N GLY A 34 11.43 -13.04 16.32
CA GLY A 34 12.35 -13.98 15.68
C GLY A 34 12.27 -13.95 14.15
N GLU A 35 13.44 -13.96 13.51
CA GLU A 35 13.54 -13.76 12.04
C GLU A 35 12.79 -14.84 11.24
N GLU A 36 12.78 -16.08 11.72
CA GLU A 36 12.08 -17.19 11.03
C GLU A 36 10.58 -16.94 10.86
N TYR A 37 9.95 -16.29 11.84
CA TYR A 37 8.53 -15.91 11.77
C TYR A 37 8.33 -14.68 10.89
N LEU A 38 9.24 -13.71 10.94
CA LEU A 38 9.19 -12.50 10.12
C LEU A 38 9.44 -12.79 8.63
N GLU A 39 10.19 -13.84 8.29
CA GLU A 39 10.39 -14.31 6.91
C GLU A 39 9.15 -15.00 6.32
N ALA A 40 8.30 -15.58 7.18
CA ALA A 40 7.10 -16.31 6.77
C ALA A 40 5.90 -15.40 6.42
N ILE A 41 5.98 -14.11 6.76
CA ILE A 41 4.87 -13.17 6.60
C ILE A 41 5.12 -12.18 5.47
N SER A 42 4.04 -11.70 4.85
CA SER A 42 4.14 -10.78 3.72
C SER A 42 4.77 -9.45 4.13
N ASP A 43 5.43 -8.77 3.18
CA ASP A 43 5.98 -7.43 3.41
C ASP A 43 4.90 -6.42 3.83
N ALA A 44 3.67 -6.58 3.32
CA ALA A 44 2.53 -5.75 3.71
C ALA A 44 2.17 -5.96 5.19
N SER A 45 2.08 -7.22 5.62
CA SER A 45 1.76 -7.57 7.01
C SER A 45 2.87 -7.15 7.97
N LEU A 46 4.14 -7.30 7.59
CA LEU A 46 5.26 -6.76 8.38
C LEU A 46 5.14 -5.26 8.61
N ILE A 47 4.84 -4.52 7.54
CA ILE A 47 4.66 -3.08 7.63
C ILE A 47 3.43 -2.74 8.48
N ALA A 48 2.32 -3.45 8.31
CA ALA A 48 1.10 -3.26 9.08
C ALA A 48 1.35 -3.47 10.59
N LEU A 49 2.01 -4.58 10.96
CA LEU A 49 2.38 -4.86 12.34
C LEU A 49 3.31 -3.79 12.93
N HIS A 50 4.26 -3.28 12.14
CA HIS A 50 5.14 -2.20 12.59
C HIS A 50 4.36 -0.90 12.86
N ILE A 51 3.46 -0.51 11.96
CA ILE A 51 2.59 0.66 12.16
C ILE A 51 1.75 0.49 13.43
N LEU A 52 1.17 -0.70 13.64
CA LEU A 52 0.34 -1.00 14.80
C LEU A 52 1.12 -1.06 16.11
N ALA A 53 2.37 -1.53 16.09
CA ALA A 53 3.26 -1.47 17.25
C ALA A 53 3.53 -0.02 17.66
N VAL A 54 3.89 0.84 16.71
CA VAL A 54 4.13 2.28 16.97
C VAL A 54 2.84 2.95 17.45
N ARG A 55 1.69 2.60 16.85
CA ARG A 55 0.36 3.06 17.28
C ARG A 55 0.06 2.69 18.72
N HIS A 56 0.30 1.44 19.11
CA HIS A 56 0.09 0.95 20.47
C HIS A 56 0.95 1.72 21.49
N GLN A 57 2.21 1.98 21.16
CA GLN A 57 3.11 2.74 22.01
C GLN A 57 2.68 4.20 22.20
N GLY A 58 2.05 4.80 21.19
CA GLY A 58 1.59 6.17 21.22
C GLY A 58 2.70 7.14 21.61
N ALA A 59 2.49 7.91 22.68
CA ALA A 59 3.48 8.87 23.18
C ALA A 59 4.80 8.23 23.65
N ALA A 60 4.81 6.93 23.95
CA ALA A 60 6.02 6.20 24.38
C ALA A 60 6.90 5.73 23.22
N ALA A 61 6.43 5.81 21.97
CA ALA A 61 7.22 5.42 20.80
C ALA A 61 8.51 6.26 20.70
N ALA A 62 9.65 5.59 20.59
CA ALA A 62 10.96 6.24 20.58
C ALA A 62 11.23 7.02 19.28
N ASP A 63 10.73 6.52 18.15
CA ASP A 63 10.85 7.18 16.86
C ASP A 63 9.78 8.27 16.71
N GLU A 64 10.19 9.52 16.94
CA GLU A 64 9.33 10.70 16.82
C GLU A 64 8.71 10.85 15.43
N CYS A 65 9.47 10.56 14.36
CA CYS A 65 8.98 10.70 12.99
C CYS A 65 7.86 9.70 12.71
N ARG A 66 8.04 8.44 13.11
CA ARG A 66 7.01 7.41 12.94
C ARG A 66 5.80 7.68 13.82
N ARG A 67 6.01 8.10 15.06
CA ARG A 67 4.94 8.48 15.99
C ARG A 67 4.07 9.61 15.44
N GLU A 68 4.68 10.70 14.98
CA GLU A 68 3.96 11.83 14.39
C GLU A 68 3.21 11.43 13.12
N HIS A 69 3.82 10.58 12.29
CA HIS A 69 3.16 10.08 11.10
C HIS A 69 1.95 9.20 11.45
N VAL A 70 2.06 8.26 12.39
CA VAL A 70 0.89 7.47 12.86
C VAL A 70 -0.21 8.37 13.41
N ALA A 71 0.13 9.37 14.23
CA ALA A 71 -0.87 10.32 14.75
C ALA A 71 -1.59 11.08 13.61
N LEU A 72 -0.87 11.46 12.56
CA LEU A 72 -1.48 12.07 11.37
C LEU A 72 -2.43 11.10 10.66
N LEU A 73 -2.00 9.85 10.46
CA LEU A 73 -2.81 8.79 9.83
C LEU A 73 -4.09 8.50 10.61
N GLU A 74 -4.04 8.48 11.94
CA GLU A 74 -5.22 8.32 12.80
C GLU A 74 -6.17 9.52 12.74
N SER A 75 -5.63 10.73 12.57
CA SER A 75 -6.44 11.95 12.47
C SER A 75 -7.11 12.13 11.11
N ALA A 76 -6.56 11.50 10.06
CA ALA A 76 -7.06 11.61 8.70
C ALA A 76 -8.05 10.47 8.41
N ALA A 77 -9.34 10.82 8.27
CA ALA A 77 -10.31 9.88 7.75
C ALA A 77 -9.88 9.45 6.34
N PHE A 78 -9.78 8.14 6.14
CA PHE A 78 -9.68 7.52 4.82
C PHE A 78 -10.72 6.41 4.75
N GLU A 79 -11.09 6.06 3.54
CA GLU A 79 -12.06 5.01 3.29
C GLU A 79 -11.61 4.27 2.05
N THR A 80 -11.69 2.95 2.11
CA THR A 80 -11.52 2.05 0.97
C THR A 80 -12.76 1.17 0.85
N MET A 81 -12.89 0.42 -0.23
CA MET A 81 -13.98 -0.56 -0.30
C MET A 81 -13.87 -1.67 0.76
N LEU A 82 -12.72 -1.80 1.45
CA LEU A 82 -12.60 -2.72 2.58
C LEU A 82 -13.42 -2.28 3.80
N ASP A 83 -13.77 -0.99 3.89
CA ASP A 83 -14.55 -0.43 5.00
C ASP A 83 -16.05 -0.44 4.71
N TRP A 84 -16.44 -0.71 3.46
CA TRP A 84 -17.82 -0.58 3.01
C TRP A 84 -18.73 -1.67 3.62
N PRO A 85 -19.90 -1.29 4.16
CA PRO A 85 -20.90 -2.26 4.57
C PRO A 85 -21.45 -2.99 3.33
N GLU A 86 -22.06 -4.15 3.57
CA GLU A 86 -22.54 -5.01 2.49
C GLU A 86 -23.62 -4.34 1.62
N GLU A 87 -24.41 -3.43 2.20
CA GLU A 87 -25.41 -2.63 1.48
C GLU A 87 -24.78 -1.70 0.43
N ASP A 88 -23.65 -1.07 0.76
CA ASP A 88 -22.91 -0.21 -0.17
C ASP A 88 -22.19 -1.02 -1.25
N LEU A 89 -21.62 -2.18 -0.88
CA LEU A 89 -21.04 -3.11 -1.86
C LEU A 89 -22.10 -3.64 -2.85
N GLN A 90 -23.36 -3.76 -2.42
CA GLN A 90 -24.46 -4.19 -3.28
C GLN A 90 -24.74 -3.22 -4.42
N MET A 91 -24.41 -1.94 -4.25
CA MET A 91 -24.51 -0.93 -5.31
C MET A 91 -23.57 -1.23 -6.49
N LEU A 92 -22.54 -2.06 -6.29
CA LEU A 92 -21.59 -2.49 -7.31
C LEU A 92 -21.99 -3.82 -7.97
N ALA A 93 -23.21 -4.31 -7.73
CA ALA A 93 -23.73 -5.53 -8.35
C ALA A 93 -23.60 -5.49 -9.89
N GLY A 94 -23.14 -6.60 -10.47
CA GLY A 94 -22.83 -6.69 -11.91
C GLY A 94 -21.41 -6.23 -12.27
N SER A 95 -20.65 -5.67 -11.33
CA SER A 95 -19.20 -5.49 -11.45
C SER A 95 -18.45 -6.51 -10.59
N LYS A 96 -17.17 -6.75 -10.91
CA LYS A 96 -16.32 -7.60 -10.07
C LYS A 96 -15.92 -6.94 -8.75
N TRP A 97 -16.06 -5.62 -8.62
CA TRP A 97 -15.43 -4.84 -7.56
C TRP A 97 -16.01 -5.15 -6.17
N ALA A 98 -17.30 -5.49 -6.08
CA ALA A 98 -17.88 -6.04 -4.85
C ALA A 98 -17.23 -7.36 -4.44
N MET A 99 -16.99 -8.27 -5.39
CA MET A 99 -16.32 -9.55 -5.11
C MET A 99 -14.86 -9.35 -4.73
N VAL A 100 -14.14 -8.47 -5.43
CA VAL A 100 -12.73 -8.15 -5.14
C VAL A 100 -12.58 -7.56 -3.74
N ALA A 101 -13.43 -6.62 -3.34
CA ALA A 101 -13.38 -6.05 -2.00
C ALA A 101 -13.64 -7.10 -0.91
N ARG A 102 -14.64 -7.97 -1.12
CA ARG A 102 -14.93 -9.08 -0.18
C ARG A 102 -13.79 -10.07 -0.07
N ALA A 103 -13.25 -10.52 -1.21
CA ALA A 103 -12.13 -11.44 -1.24
C ALA A 103 -10.90 -10.83 -0.56
N CYS A 104 -10.55 -9.58 -0.87
CA CYS A 104 -9.43 -8.91 -0.24
C CYS A 104 -9.61 -8.76 1.28
N ARG A 105 -10.83 -8.45 1.76
CA ARG A 105 -11.12 -8.40 3.21
C ARG A 105 -10.95 -9.79 3.84
N GLN A 106 -11.50 -10.82 3.21
CA GLN A 106 -11.41 -12.19 3.67
C GLN A 106 -9.96 -12.67 3.73
N ASP A 107 -9.15 -12.41 2.69
CA ASP A 107 -7.74 -12.80 2.64
C ASP A 107 -6.95 -12.17 3.81
N ILE A 108 -7.22 -10.90 4.15
CA ILE A 108 -6.58 -10.21 5.28
C ILE A 108 -7.03 -10.79 6.63
N GLU A 109 -8.31 -11.13 6.77
CA GLU A 109 -8.84 -11.76 7.98
C GLU A 109 -8.28 -13.19 8.19
N GLU A 110 -8.14 -13.95 7.11
CA GLU A 110 -7.52 -15.28 7.11
C GLU A 110 -6.02 -15.19 7.44
N GLU A 111 -5.28 -14.26 6.81
CA GLU A 111 -3.88 -14.01 7.15
C GLU A 111 -3.72 -13.65 8.63
N PHE A 112 -4.58 -12.79 9.17
CA PHE A 112 -4.56 -12.48 10.60
C PHE A 112 -4.78 -13.71 11.49
N ALA A 113 -5.70 -14.59 11.11
CA ALA A 113 -5.94 -15.84 11.84
C ALA A 113 -4.71 -16.76 11.81
N GLU A 114 -4.01 -16.85 10.66
CA GLU A 114 -2.76 -17.61 10.54
C GLU A 114 -1.65 -17.05 11.45
N LEU A 115 -1.53 -15.72 11.58
CA LEU A 115 -0.57 -15.09 12.49
C LEU A 115 -0.83 -15.46 13.96
N GLN A 116 -2.08 -15.74 14.34
CA GLN A 116 -2.45 -16.13 15.70
C GLN A 116 -2.06 -17.58 16.04
N GLU A 117 -1.81 -18.41 15.04
CA GLU A 117 -1.36 -19.80 15.22
C GLU A 117 0.17 -19.91 15.41
N LEU A 118 0.91 -18.84 15.11
CA LEU A 118 2.36 -18.75 15.29
C LEU A 118 2.67 -18.20 16.70
N PRO A 119 3.31 -18.96 17.63
CA PRO A 119 3.32 -18.62 19.06
C PRO A 119 3.91 -17.22 19.38
N GLU A 120 5.05 -16.88 18.78
CA GLU A 120 5.77 -15.63 18.99
C GLU A 120 5.02 -14.44 18.40
N LEU A 121 4.39 -14.62 17.23
CA LEU A 121 3.51 -13.61 16.64
C LEU A 121 2.24 -13.45 17.46
N ALA A 122 1.61 -14.53 17.91
CA ALA A 122 0.43 -14.49 18.77
C ALA A 122 0.71 -13.78 20.10
N GLU A 123 1.88 -13.98 20.69
CA GLU A 123 2.34 -13.23 21.86
C GLU A 123 2.52 -11.74 21.55
N PHE A 124 3.18 -11.41 20.43
CA PHE A 124 3.34 -10.04 19.98
C PHE A 124 1.99 -9.33 19.75
N LEU A 125 1.05 -9.97 19.05
CA LEU A 125 -0.28 -9.45 18.77
C LEU A 125 -1.02 -9.13 20.08
N ARG A 126 -1.02 -10.07 21.04
CA ARG A 126 -1.63 -9.84 22.37
C ARG A 126 -0.93 -8.72 23.14
N GLY A 127 0.40 -8.71 23.13
CA GLY A 127 1.22 -7.72 23.83
C GLY A 127 0.97 -6.30 23.36
N HIS A 128 0.63 -6.12 22.08
CA HIS A 128 0.35 -4.82 21.46
C HIS A 128 -1.15 -4.54 21.29
N GLY A 129 -2.04 -5.41 21.80
CA GLY A 129 -3.49 -5.25 21.66
C GLY A 129 -3.95 -5.19 20.20
N ILE A 130 -3.27 -5.92 19.31
CA ILE A 130 -3.58 -5.99 17.89
C ILE A 130 -4.68 -7.05 17.69
N ASP A 131 -5.80 -6.61 17.13
CA ASP A 131 -6.93 -7.43 16.73
C ASP A 131 -7.18 -7.38 15.21
N ALA A 132 -8.08 -8.22 14.72
CA ALA A 132 -8.41 -8.30 13.29
C ALA A 132 -8.88 -6.95 12.71
N SER A 133 -9.57 -6.13 13.50
CA SER A 133 -10.05 -4.81 13.08
C SER A 133 -8.89 -3.82 12.88
N SER A 134 -7.97 -3.77 13.83
CA SER A 134 -6.77 -2.94 13.74
C SER A 134 -5.83 -3.40 12.63
N PHE A 135 -5.74 -4.71 12.39
CA PHE A 135 -4.98 -5.30 11.30
C PHE A 135 -5.58 -4.95 9.93
N LEU A 136 -6.91 -5.10 9.78
CA LEU A 136 -7.64 -4.68 8.58
C LEU A 136 -7.48 -3.18 8.31
N TRP A 137 -7.55 -2.34 9.36
CA TRP A 137 -7.30 -0.90 9.26
C TRP A 137 -5.90 -0.60 8.71
N ALA A 138 -4.86 -1.28 9.22
CA ALA A 138 -3.50 -1.08 8.77
C ALA A 138 -3.30 -1.54 7.31
N HIS A 139 -3.97 -2.62 6.88
CA HIS A 139 -3.94 -3.03 5.48
C HIS A 139 -4.71 -2.05 4.56
N GLY A 140 -5.87 -1.54 4.97
CA GLY A 140 -6.60 -0.51 4.23
C GLY A 140 -5.78 0.78 4.06
N LEU A 141 -5.03 1.16 5.10
CA LEU A 141 -4.06 2.24 5.04
C LEU A 141 -2.98 1.97 3.98
N LEU A 142 -2.37 0.79 4.00
CA LEU A 142 -1.33 0.44 3.03
C LEU A 142 -1.87 0.40 1.61
N ILE A 143 -3.02 -0.22 1.40
CA ILE A 143 -3.70 -0.28 0.09
C ILE A 143 -3.93 1.12 -0.49
N SER A 144 -4.30 2.08 0.36
CA SER A 144 -4.61 3.45 -0.08
C SER A 144 -3.42 4.37 -0.27
N ARG A 145 -2.32 4.15 0.46
CA ARG A 145 -1.23 5.13 0.57
C ARG A 145 0.16 4.64 0.18
N SER A 146 0.36 3.32 0.11
CA SER A 146 1.65 2.74 -0.23
C SER A 146 1.98 2.84 -1.73
N ILE A 147 3.26 2.66 -2.04
CA ILE A 147 3.79 2.57 -3.40
C ILE A 147 4.62 1.29 -3.53
N GLN A 148 4.56 0.68 -4.71
CA GLN A 148 5.39 -0.46 -5.10
C GLN A 148 6.41 -0.03 -6.15
N PHE A 149 7.67 -0.41 -5.96
CA PHE A 149 8.72 -0.28 -6.98
C PHE A 149 9.24 -1.66 -7.35
N PHE A 150 9.38 -1.94 -8.65
CA PHE A 150 10.13 -3.08 -9.13
C PHE A 150 11.59 -2.66 -9.33
N MET A 151 12.48 -3.30 -8.59
CA MET A 151 13.92 -3.02 -8.59
C MET A 151 14.61 -3.76 -9.74
N GLU A 152 15.82 -3.31 -10.10
CA GLU A 152 16.60 -3.91 -11.21
C GLU A 152 16.96 -5.39 -10.97
N ASP A 153 17.07 -5.80 -9.71
CA ASP A 153 17.33 -7.20 -9.31
C ASP A 153 16.07 -8.08 -9.35
N GLY A 154 14.93 -7.53 -9.79
CA GLY A 154 13.64 -8.21 -9.85
C GLY A 154 12.90 -8.24 -8.51
N SER A 155 13.49 -7.72 -7.43
CA SER A 155 12.79 -7.59 -6.15
C SER A 155 11.72 -6.49 -6.23
N MET A 156 10.71 -6.60 -5.37
CA MET A 156 9.69 -5.58 -5.21
C MET A 156 9.92 -4.87 -3.88
N LEU A 157 9.96 -3.54 -3.92
CA LEU A 157 10.00 -2.69 -2.73
C LEU A 157 8.61 -2.13 -2.46
N TYR A 158 7.99 -2.60 -1.38
CA TYR A 158 6.74 -2.07 -0.86
C TYR A 158 7.02 -1.04 0.23
N LEU A 159 6.49 0.17 0.09
CA LEU A 159 6.73 1.22 1.08
C LEU A 159 5.57 2.19 1.25
N LEU A 160 5.53 2.81 2.43
CA LEU A 160 4.74 4.00 2.73
C LEU A 160 5.68 5.08 3.26
N GLY A 161 5.74 6.23 2.59
CA GLY A 161 6.62 7.33 2.99
C GLY A 161 5.87 8.42 3.77
N PRO A 162 6.30 8.82 4.98
CA PRO A 162 5.76 10.02 5.63
C PRO A 162 5.77 11.24 4.70
N GLY A 163 4.59 11.81 4.45
CA GLY A 163 4.40 12.97 3.58
C GLY A 163 4.29 12.65 2.09
N GLN A 164 4.73 11.46 1.64
CA GLN A 164 4.44 10.99 0.27
C GLN A 164 2.95 10.67 0.14
N ASP A 165 2.36 10.10 1.17
CA ASP A 165 0.96 9.72 1.23
C ASP A 165 -0.03 10.89 1.27
N MET A 166 0.49 12.13 1.32
CA MET A 166 -0.28 13.36 1.32
C MET A 166 -0.49 13.95 -0.08
N PHE A 167 0.21 13.42 -1.10
CA PHE A 167 0.03 13.86 -2.48
C PHE A 167 -1.18 13.17 -3.09
N ASN A 168 -2.09 13.96 -3.65
CA ASN A 168 -3.27 13.43 -4.32
C ASN A 168 -2.97 12.95 -5.74
N HIS A 169 -3.90 12.17 -6.29
CA HIS A 169 -3.93 11.79 -7.70
C HIS A 169 -4.53 12.89 -8.58
N SER A 170 -3.97 13.08 -9.78
CA SER A 170 -4.58 13.88 -10.85
C SER A 170 -4.34 13.25 -12.21
N LEU A 171 -5.33 13.39 -13.11
CA LEU A 171 -5.24 12.98 -14.51
C LEU A 171 -4.27 13.84 -15.33
N ASP A 172 -3.90 15.01 -14.81
CA ASP A 172 -2.90 15.89 -15.44
C ASP A 172 -1.47 15.38 -15.28
N VAL A 173 -1.25 14.43 -14.35
CA VAL A 173 0.07 13.82 -14.14
C VAL A 173 0.23 12.67 -15.12
N PRO A 174 1.25 12.67 -15.99
CA PRO A 174 1.46 11.56 -16.91
C PRO A 174 1.81 10.28 -16.14
N VAL A 175 1.17 9.18 -16.50
CA VAL A 175 1.42 7.85 -15.93
C VAL A 175 2.80 7.35 -16.38
N GLY A 176 3.55 6.75 -15.45
CA GLY A 176 4.84 6.11 -15.76
C GLY A 176 6.01 7.08 -15.93
N ASN A 177 5.92 8.29 -15.38
CA ASN A 177 7.04 9.21 -15.28
C ASN A 177 8.00 8.84 -14.13
N ASP A 178 9.24 9.34 -14.21
CA ASP A 178 10.25 9.27 -13.13
C ASP A 178 10.02 10.32 -12.02
N ASP A 179 8.81 10.88 -11.94
CA ASP A 179 8.44 11.89 -10.95
C ASP A 179 8.34 11.28 -9.54
N VAL A 180 8.05 9.98 -9.41
CA VAL A 180 8.18 9.24 -8.16
C VAL A 180 9.18 8.11 -8.33
N ARG A 181 10.30 8.16 -7.62
CA ARG A 181 11.41 7.20 -7.78
C ARG A 181 12.15 6.90 -6.50
N VAL A 182 12.91 5.81 -6.53
CA VAL A 182 13.92 5.51 -5.51
C VAL A 182 15.30 5.90 -6.05
N GLY A 183 15.93 6.88 -5.41
CA GLY A 183 17.28 7.33 -5.74
C GLY A 183 18.33 6.84 -4.74
N THR A 184 19.58 6.76 -5.17
CA THR A 184 20.73 6.39 -4.32
C THR A 184 21.76 7.52 -4.34
N CYS A 185 22.25 7.93 -3.17
CA CYS A 185 23.39 8.84 -3.07
C CYS A 185 24.68 8.08 -3.40
N GLU A 186 25.34 8.42 -4.50
CA GLU A 186 26.58 7.75 -4.94
C GLU A 186 27.70 7.78 -3.87
N LYS A 187 27.76 8.83 -3.06
CA LYS A 187 28.82 8.99 -2.04
C LYS A 187 28.61 8.13 -0.80
N THR A 188 27.36 7.94 -0.38
CA THR A 188 27.02 7.30 0.90
C THR A 188 26.31 5.97 0.75
N GLY A 189 25.83 5.63 -0.45
CA GLY A 189 24.93 4.51 -0.69
C GLY A 189 23.52 4.68 -0.12
N GLN A 190 23.23 5.80 0.55
CA GLN A 190 21.93 6.03 1.18
C GLN A 190 20.83 6.14 0.11
N ARG A 191 19.74 5.41 0.33
CA ARG A 191 18.59 5.38 -0.58
C ARG A 191 17.48 6.32 -0.12
N PHE A 192 16.79 6.92 -1.07
CA PHE A 192 15.75 7.92 -0.85
C PHE A 192 14.53 7.63 -1.70
N LEU A 193 13.34 7.82 -1.15
CA LEU A 193 12.13 8.08 -1.92
C LEU A 193 12.14 9.55 -2.33
N ILE A 194 12.00 9.79 -3.63
CA ILE A 194 12.05 11.13 -4.23
C ILE A 194 10.77 11.35 -5.02
N ILE A 195 10.08 12.46 -4.74
CA ILE A 195 8.99 12.98 -5.55
C ILE A 195 9.48 14.27 -6.18
N SER A 196 9.47 14.36 -7.50
CA SER A 196 9.90 15.51 -8.28
C SER A 196 8.71 16.17 -8.97
N ALA A 197 8.79 17.47 -9.20
CA ALA A 197 7.74 18.23 -9.86
C ALA A 197 7.59 17.82 -11.33
N TYR A 198 6.43 17.28 -11.72
CA TYR A 198 6.16 16.90 -13.12
C TYR A 198 5.95 18.11 -14.05
N LYS A 199 5.61 19.27 -13.46
CA LYS A 199 5.45 20.57 -14.11
C LYS A 199 5.94 21.69 -13.19
N ASP A 200 5.92 22.93 -13.68
CA ASP A 200 6.11 24.10 -12.81
C ASP A 200 4.87 24.28 -11.92
N PHE A 201 5.08 24.46 -10.61
CA PHE A 201 4.03 24.74 -9.63
C PHE A 201 4.13 26.18 -9.12
N ALA A 202 3.01 26.89 -9.12
CA ALA A 202 2.90 28.20 -8.51
C ALA A 202 2.83 28.13 -6.98
N VAL A 203 3.12 29.24 -6.31
CA VAL A 203 2.95 29.34 -4.84
C VAL A 203 1.49 29.07 -4.47
N GLY A 204 1.28 28.07 -3.62
CA GLY A 204 -0.06 27.67 -3.16
C GLY A 204 -0.81 26.74 -4.12
N GLU A 205 -0.24 26.40 -5.27
CA GLU A 205 -0.76 25.34 -6.13
C GLU A 205 -0.52 23.98 -5.46
N GLN A 206 -1.53 23.11 -5.51
CA GLN A 206 -1.41 21.75 -4.99
C GLN A 206 -0.52 20.91 -5.90
N ALA A 207 0.42 20.18 -5.30
CA ALA A 207 1.23 19.19 -5.97
C ALA A 207 0.52 17.83 -5.99
N PHE A 208 0.61 17.14 -7.12
CA PHE A 208 0.03 15.83 -7.36
C PHE A 208 1.10 14.89 -7.92
N TYR A 209 0.92 13.58 -7.73
CA TYR A 209 1.57 12.56 -8.54
C TYR A 209 0.54 11.53 -9.04
N SER A 210 0.90 10.72 -10.04
CA SER A 210 -0.01 9.69 -10.57
C SER A 210 0.01 8.43 -9.70
N TYR A 211 -1.12 8.02 -9.13
CA TYR A 211 -1.22 6.74 -8.40
C TYR A 211 -1.01 5.52 -9.32
N SER A 212 -1.51 5.60 -10.56
CA SER A 212 -1.28 4.67 -11.68
C SER A 212 -2.24 5.02 -12.82
N GLY A 213 -2.13 4.35 -13.96
CA GLY A 213 -3.20 4.30 -14.97
C GLY A 213 -4.36 3.39 -14.54
N ALA A 214 -4.93 3.66 -13.37
CA ALA A 214 -5.98 2.83 -12.77
C ALA A 214 -7.39 3.17 -13.30
N SER A 215 -8.21 2.14 -13.47
CA SER A 215 -9.64 2.32 -13.74
C SER A 215 -10.38 2.84 -12.52
N ASN A 216 -11.58 3.40 -12.69
CA ASN A 216 -12.37 3.93 -11.57
C ASN A 216 -12.71 2.86 -10.54
N GLY A 217 -12.94 1.62 -10.96
CA GLY A 217 -13.18 0.55 -10.00
C GLY A 217 -11.92 0.19 -9.18
N ARG A 218 -10.72 0.31 -9.77
CA ARG A 218 -9.47 0.15 -9.03
C ARG A 218 -9.21 1.33 -8.09
N LEU A 219 -9.46 2.56 -8.54
CA LEU A 219 -9.34 3.76 -7.68
C LEU A 219 -10.32 3.71 -6.51
N LEU A 220 -11.55 3.27 -6.76
CA LEU A 220 -12.55 3.08 -5.71
C LEU A 220 -12.08 2.02 -4.70
N MET A 221 -11.57 0.89 -5.20
CA MET A 221 -10.99 -0.17 -4.36
C MET A 221 -9.87 0.39 -3.47
N MET A 222 -8.86 0.98 -4.08
CA MET A 222 -7.63 1.30 -3.36
C MET A 222 -7.73 2.58 -2.54
N ALA A 223 -8.45 3.60 -3.02
CA ALA A 223 -8.37 4.95 -2.48
C ALA A 223 -9.74 5.60 -2.20
N GLY A 224 -10.85 4.87 -2.39
CA GLY A 224 -12.19 5.34 -2.00
C GLY A 224 -12.76 6.46 -2.86
N PHE A 225 -12.20 6.73 -4.05
CA PHE A 225 -12.72 7.75 -4.96
C PHE A 225 -12.77 7.27 -6.42
N VAL A 226 -13.55 7.98 -7.22
CA VAL A 226 -13.60 7.82 -8.68
C VAL A 226 -13.34 9.16 -9.35
N LEU A 227 -12.88 9.13 -10.60
CA LEU A 227 -12.65 10.35 -11.38
C LEU A 227 -13.68 10.44 -12.51
N GLU A 228 -14.21 11.65 -12.70
CA GLU A 228 -14.97 11.97 -13.91
C GLU A 228 -14.05 11.92 -15.14
N ASN A 229 -14.53 11.35 -16.24
CA ASN A 229 -13.79 11.27 -17.50
C ASN A 229 -12.39 10.60 -17.39
N ASN A 230 -12.22 9.64 -16.48
CA ASN A 230 -10.97 8.88 -16.35
C ASN A 230 -10.61 8.16 -17.67
N PRO A 231 -9.53 8.56 -18.37
CA PRO A 231 -9.13 7.95 -19.65
C PRO A 231 -8.61 6.51 -19.49
N PHE A 232 -8.26 6.11 -18.27
CA PHE A 232 -7.83 4.75 -17.94
C PHE A 232 -8.99 3.89 -17.43
N ASN A 233 -10.22 4.41 -17.45
CA ASN A 233 -11.37 3.63 -17.03
C ASN A 233 -11.57 2.42 -17.94
N SER A 234 -11.87 1.28 -17.34
CA SER A 234 -11.98 0.01 -18.04
C SER A 234 -12.94 -0.92 -17.32
N VAL A 235 -13.47 -1.88 -18.07
CA VAL A 235 -14.25 -3.00 -17.56
C VAL A 235 -13.58 -4.29 -17.98
N GLU A 236 -13.62 -5.29 -17.11
CA GLU A 236 -13.11 -6.62 -17.45
C GLU A 236 -14.25 -7.51 -17.93
N LEU A 237 -14.01 -8.20 -19.05
CA LEU A 237 -14.94 -9.16 -19.62
C LEU A 237 -14.31 -10.55 -19.53
N ALA A 238 -14.88 -11.41 -18.70
CA ALA A 238 -14.46 -12.80 -18.59
C ALA A 238 -15.16 -13.65 -19.66
N PHE A 239 -14.38 -14.35 -20.48
CA PHE A 239 -14.89 -15.31 -21.46
C PHE A 239 -14.53 -16.74 -21.02
N THR A 240 -15.51 -17.62 -21.02
CA THR A 240 -15.30 -19.05 -20.79
C THR A 240 -15.64 -19.80 -22.06
N PHE A 241 -14.72 -20.66 -22.51
CA PHE A 241 -14.92 -21.48 -23.69
C PHE A 241 -15.05 -22.95 -23.26
N PRO A 242 -16.06 -23.68 -23.76
CA PRO A 242 -16.14 -25.11 -23.52
C PRO A 242 -14.93 -25.78 -24.19
N VAL A 243 -14.22 -26.60 -23.42
CA VAL A 243 -13.12 -27.43 -23.94
C VAL A 243 -13.66 -28.84 -24.12
N ASP A 244 -13.52 -29.38 -25.32
CA ASP A 244 -13.84 -30.79 -25.59
C ASP A 244 -12.92 -31.68 -24.73
N GLU A 245 -13.47 -32.74 -24.15
CA GLU A 245 -12.75 -33.68 -23.29
C GLU A 245 -11.52 -34.27 -24.02
N ALA A 246 -11.59 -34.48 -25.34
CA ALA A 246 -10.48 -34.94 -26.16
C ALA A 246 -9.32 -33.94 -26.24
N SER A 247 -9.59 -32.64 -26.08
CA SER A 247 -8.59 -31.57 -26.12
C SER A 247 -8.09 -31.16 -24.73
N LEU A 248 -8.77 -31.58 -23.66
CA LEU A 248 -8.44 -31.21 -22.29
C LEU A 248 -6.99 -31.54 -21.89
N PRO A 249 -6.40 -32.70 -22.27
CA PRO A 249 -4.98 -32.97 -21.96
C PRO A 249 -4.03 -31.95 -22.56
N ALA A 250 -4.29 -31.47 -23.79
CA ALA A 250 -3.44 -30.50 -24.47
C ALA A 250 -3.50 -29.12 -23.81
N TYR A 251 -4.69 -28.69 -23.34
CA TYR A 251 -4.83 -27.44 -22.60
C TYR A 251 -4.19 -27.49 -21.21
N ARG A 252 -4.27 -28.63 -20.52
CA ARG A 252 -3.57 -28.82 -19.23
C ARG A 252 -2.05 -28.73 -19.40
N ALA A 253 -1.52 -29.35 -20.45
CA ALA A 253 -0.08 -29.28 -20.76
C ALA A 253 0.41 -27.88 -21.15
N LEU A 254 -0.48 -26.96 -21.55
CA LEU A 254 -0.14 -25.55 -21.80
C LEU A 254 -0.17 -24.68 -20.54
N ALA A 255 -0.76 -25.19 -19.45
CA ALA A 255 -0.90 -24.49 -18.18
C ALA A 255 0.18 -24.85 -17.16
N GLU A 256 1.03 -25.84 -17.47
CA GLU A 256 2.25 -26.22 -16.74
C GLU A 256 3.49 -25.55 -17.36
#